data_AF-A0A444WSR4-F1
#
_entry.id   AF-A0A444WSR4-F1
#
_cell.length_a   1.000
_cell.length_b   1.000
_cell.length_c   1.000
_cell.angle_alpha   90.00
_cell.angle_beta   90.00
_cell.angle_gamma   90.00
#
_symmetry.space_group_name_H-M   'P 1'
#
loop_
_entity.id
_entity.type
_entity.pdbx_description
1 polymer ?
#
loop_
_entity_poly.entity_id
_entity_poly.type
_entity_poly.pdbx_seq_one_letter_code
_entity_poly.pdbx_strand_id
1 'polypeptide(L)'
;MLTCDHPVPPDRYDDRIGVVQCQKALVNALIERWHPDTYTFHLPIGECAVTLEDMALILGLPTDGLPVTGMTMSSFEALQAECLDQFGVAPCKKECRGCCIKLTWLRDLKENLQLTDEISIRRYVKCHIMLLIGMILFGDKSGAAVHSKFLPLLRDFGSIGQYSWGSACLAHLYRVLCRASRFNCKKIDGPLTLLLGWAWIRLPYLSPLPRKPRSGVTGSAMTDDIDI
;
A
#
# COMPACT_ATOMS: atom_id res chain seq x y z
N MET A 1 52.34 -5.51 27.29
CA MET A 1 51.53 -6.59 26.68
C MET A 1 50.14 -6.02 26.47
N LEU A 2 49.71 -5.89 25.21
CA LEU A 2 48.38 -5.45 24.80
C LEU A 2 47.31 -6.40 25.37
N THR A 3 46.14 -5.85 25.72
CA THR A 3 44.86 -6.20 25.04
C THR A 3 43.86 -5.05 25.19
N CYS A 4 43.38 -4.59 24.05
CA CYS A 4 42.16 -3.81 23.88
C CYS A 4 40.95 -4.73 24.07
N ASP A 5 39.82 -4.21 24.56
CA ASP A 5 38.49 -4.72 24.17
C ASP A 5 37.39 -3.71 24.56
N HIS A 6 36.95 -2.92 23.60
CA HIS A 6 35.58 -2.39 23.44
C HIS A 6 35.35 -2.28 21.92
N PRO A 7 34.15 -2.61 21.35
CA PRO A 7 32.90 -1.89 21.70
C PRO A 7 31.50 -2.59 21.50
N VAL A 8 30.51 -2.20 22.34
CA VAL A 8 29.15 -1.59 22.06
C VAL A 8 28.19 -2.23 20.98
N PRO A 9 26.83 -2.08 21.00
CA PRO A 9 25.71 -2.42 21.92
C PRO A 9 24.57 -3.26 21.21
N PRO A 10 23.42 -3.59 21.85
CA PRO A 10 22.35 -4.38 21.24
C PRO A 10 21.12 -3.57 20.75
N ASP A 11 21.24 -2.64 19.80
CA ASP A 11 20.11 -1.73 19.42
C ASP A 11 19.51 -1.95 18.01
N ARG A 12 19.63 -3.14 17.41
CA ARG A 12 19.18 -3.33 16.01
C ARG A 12 17.76 -3.87 15.84
N TYR A 13 17.15 -4.41 16.89
CA TYR A 13 15.79 -4.97 16.85
C TYR A 13 14.72 -4.02 17.40
N ASP A 14 15.08 -3.13 18.33
CA ASP A 14 14.13 -2.23 19.00
C ASP A 14 13.59 -1.14 18.06
N ASP A 15 14.45 -0.59 17.18
CA ASP A 15 14.06 0.48 16.24
C ASP A 15 12.94 0.08 15.26
N ARG A 16 12.92 -1.18 14.79
CA ARG A 16 11.87 -1.65 13.87
C ARG A 16 10.56 -1.87 14.60
N ILE A 17 10.64 -2.36 15.83
CA ILE A 17 9.48 -2.56 16.71
C ILE A 17 8.90 -1.19 17.09
N GLY A 18 9.74 -0.22 17.47
CA GLY A 18 9.35 1.16 17.79
C GLY A 18 8.64 1.88 16.64
N VAL A 19 9.14 1.78 15.40
CA VAL A 19 8.50 2.39 14.22
C VAL A 19 7.13 1.77 13.93
N VAL A 20 7.00 0.44 14.01
CA VAL A 20 5.73 -0.25 13.76
C VAL A 20 4.70 0.02 14.87
N GLN A 21 5.15 0.09 16.13
CA GLN A 21 4.28 0.46 17.26
C GLN A 21 3.81 1.91 17.16
N CYS A 22 4.68 2.83 16.73
CA CYS A 22 4.34 4.24 16.51
C CYS A 22 3.26 4.40 15.43
N GLN A 23 3.37 3.66 14.32
CA GLN A 23 2.37 3.67 13.25
C GLN A 23 0.99 3.19 13.74
N LYS A 24 0.96 2.11 14.53
CA LYS A 24 -0.30 1.59 15.09
C LYS A 24 -0.94 2.58 16.07
N ALA A 25 -0.14 3.17 16.95
CA ALA A 25 -0.61 4.17 17.91
C ALA A 25 -1.17 5.42 17.21
N LEU A 26 -0.46 5.92 16.18
CA LEU A 26 -0.91 7.06 15.38
C LEU A 26 -2.24 6.77 14.68
N VAL A 27 -2.34 5.61 14.02
CA VAL A 27 -3.57 5.22 13.34
C VAL A 27 -4.75 5.10 14.31
N ASN A 28 -4.56 4.48 15.48
CA ASN A 28 -5.61 4.40 16.50
C ASN A 28 -6.04 5.79 16.99
N ALA A 29 -5.07 6.67 17.27
CA ALA A 29 -5.35 8.04 17.71
C ALA A 29 -6.16 8.85 16.68
N LEU A 30 -5.93 8.60 15.38
CA LEU A 30 -6.70 9.22 14.30
C LEU A 30 -8.12 8.66 14.23
N ILE A 31 -8.33 7.34 14.38
CA ILE A 31 -9.69 6.76 14.42
C ILE A 31 -10.50 7.35 15.57
N GLU A 32 -9.91 7.44 16.76
CA GLU A 32 -10.60 7.96 17.96
C GLU A 32 -11.06 9.41 17.75
N ARG A 33 -10.38 10.15 16.88
CA ARG A 33 -10.68 11.53 16.53
C ARG A 33 -11.51 11.67 15.25
N TRP A 34 -11.82 10.56 14.57
CA TRP A 34 -12.65 10.58 13.36
C TRP A 34 -14.13 10.72 13.72
N HIS A 35 -14.78 11.75 13.19
CA HIS A 35 -16.18 12.05 13.42
C HIS A 35 -17.04 11.66 12.20
N PRO A 36 -17.86 10.59 12.28
CA PRO A 36 -18.57 10.05 11.12
C PRO A 36 -19.65 10.94 10.50
N ASP A 37 -20.14 11.94 11.24
CA ASP A 37 -21.24 12.80 10.79
C ASP A 37 -20.72 13.97 9.94
N THR A 38 -19.49 14.42 10.22
CA THR A 38 -18.80 15.50 9.49
C THR A 38 -17.78 14.98 8.49
N TYR A 39 -17.39 13.70 8.60
CA TYR A 39 -16.31 13.08 7.82
C TYR A 39 -14.96 13.81 7.99
N THR A 40 -14.70 14.30 9.20
CA THR A 40 -13.48 15.02 9.59
C THR A 40 -12.82 14.39 10.81
N PHE A 41 -11.53 14.63 10.97
CA PHE A 41 -10.79 14.41 12.21
C PHE A 41 -10.89 15.65 13.09
N HIS A 42 -11.27 15.46 14.35
CA HIS A 42 -11.28 16.50 15.37
C HIS A 42 -9.94 16.51 16.10
N LEU A 43 -9.05 17.41 15.69
CA LEU A 43 -7.72 17.57 16.27
C LEU A 43 -7.68 18.79 17.20
N PRO A 44 -6.67 18.91 18.08
CA PRO A 44 -6.51 20.11 18.91
C PRO A 44 -6.36 21.41 18.12
N ILE A 45 -5.94 21.32 16.85
CA ILE A 45 -5.76 22.46 15.94
C ILE A 45 -7.04 22.79 15.13
N GLY A 46 -8.11 22.01 15.29
CA GLY A 46 -9.36 22.15 14.55
C GLY A 46 -9.75 20.89 13.77
N GLU A 47 -10.74 21.03 12.90
CA GLU A 47 -11.21 19.96 12.03
C GLU A 47 -10.39 19.87 10.74
N CYS A 48 -10.06 18.65 10.33
CA CYS A 48 -9.36 18.41 9.06
C CYS A 48 -9.74 17.04 8.46
N ALA A 49 -9.57 16.86 7.16
CA ALA A 49 -9.82 15.58 6.50
C ALA A 49 -8.81 15.33 5.39
N VAL A 50 -8.69 14.06 4.98
CA VAL A 50 -7.97 13.71 3.75
C VAL A 50 -8.80 14.17 2.57
N THR A 51 -8.23 14.95 1.65
CA THR A 51 -8.94 15.54 0.50
C THR A 51 -8.53 14.87 -0.81
N LEU A 52 -9.24 15.18 -1.90
CA LEU A 52 -8.82 14.76 -3.24
C LEU A 52 -7.44 15.32 -3.62
N GLU A 53 -7.11 16.54 -3.19
CA GLU A 53 -5.78 17.10 -3.41
C GLU A 53 -4.70 16.23 -2.73
N ASP A 54 -4.94 15.81 -1.48
CA ASP A 54 -4.03 14.90 -0.78
C ASP A 54 -3.91 13.54 -1.51
N MET A 55 -4.98 13.04 -2.15
CA MET A 55 -4.93 11.82 -2.97
C MET A 55 -4.00 11.96 -4.17
N ALA A 56 -4.10 13.09 -4.87
CA ALA A 56 -3.26 13.38 -6.03
C ALA A 56 -1.80 13.59 -5.59
N LEU A 57 -1.56 14.31 -4.50
CA LEU A 57 -0.21 14.60 -4.01
C LEU A 57 0.51 13.37 -3.43
N ILE A 58 -0.18 12.55 -2.63
CA ILE A 58 0.45 11.44 -1.89
C ILE A 58 0.59 10.20 -2.77
N LEU A 59 -0.42 9.88 -3.57
CA LEU A 59 -0.44 8.64 -4.36
C LEU A 59 -0.26 8.87 -5.86
N GLY A 60 -0.30 10.12 -6.35
CA GLY A 60 -0.23 10.41 -7.78
C GLY A 60 -1.42 9.88 -8.57
N LEU A 61 -2.56 9.64 -7.93
CA LEU A 61 -3.73 9.04 -8.57
C LEU A 61 -4.67 10.10 -9.15
N PRO A 62 -5.28 9.85 -10.34
CA PRO A 62 -6.31 10.73 -10.91
C PRO A 62 -7.53 10.80 -10.00
N THR A 63 -8.02 12.02 -9.77
CA THR A 63 -9.17 12.33 -8.89
C THR A 63 -10.42 12.74 -9.67
N ASP A 64 -10.28 12.89 -10.99
CA ASP A 64 -11.31 13.12 -11.96
C ASP A 64 -11.45 11.93 -12.92
N GLY A 65 -12.50 11.95 -13.74
CA GLY A 65 -12.78 10.91 -14.73
C GLY A 65 -13.85 9.89 -14.30
N LEU A 66 -13.78 8.69 -14.89
CA LEU A 66 -14.81 7.68 -14.78
C LEU A 66 -14.88 7.07 -13.37
N PRO A 67 -16.09 6.75 -12.87
CA PRO A 67 -16.22 6.09 -11.57
C PRO A 67 -15.60 4.68 -11.61
N VAL A 68 -14.87 4.31 -10.56
CA VAL A 68 -14.31 2.95 -10.38
C VAL A 68 -15.42 2.01 -9.91
N THR A 69 -16.31 1.65 -10.83
CA THR A 69 -17.39 0.69 -10.61
C THR A 69 -17.10 -0.59 -11.37
N GLY A 70 -16.93 -1.68 -10.62
CA GLY A 70 -16.72 -3.00 -11.19
C GLY A 70 -17.94 -3.88 -10.98
N MET A 71 -18.37 -4.60 -12.03
CA MET A 71 -19.34 -5.68 -11.86
C MET A 71 -18.67 -6.86 -11.17
N THR A 72 -19.30 -7.36 -10.11
CA THR A 72 -18.90 -8.62 -9.49
C THR A 72 -19.19 -9.75 -10.47
N MET A 73 -18.19 -10.61 -10.70
CA MET A 73 -18.36 -11.78 -11.55
C MET A 73 -19.48 -12.67 -11.00
N SER A 74 -20.40 -13.08 -11.88
CA SER A 74 -21.60 -13.83 -11.51
C SER A 74 -21.30 -15.26 -11.04
N SER A 75 -20.17 -15.83 -11.47
CA SER A 75 -19.74 -17.17 -11.09
C SER A 75 -18.21 -17.31 -11.06
N PHE A 76 -17.73 -18.44 -10.53
CA PHE A 76 -16.31 -18.78 -10.54
C PHE A 76 -15.79 -18.99 -11.97
N GLU A 77 -16.60 -19.58 -12.85
CA GLU A 77 -16.30 -19.81 -14.26
C GLU A 77 -16.12 -18.48 -15.01
N ALA A 78 -16.97 -17.49 -14.74
CA ALA A 78 -16.82 -16.15 -15.30
C ALA A 78 -15.52 -15.47 -14.84
N LEU A 79 -15.17 -15.61 -13.57
CA LEU A 79 -13.89 -15.12 -13.04
C LEU A 79 -12.71 -15.83 -13.71
N GLN A 80 -12.80 -17.15 -13.89
CA GLN A 80 -11.75 -17.94 -14.53
C GLN A 80 -11.54 -17.52 -15.99
N ALA A 81 -12.63 -17.33 -16.73
CA ALA A 81 -12.59 -16.87 -18.13
C ALA A 81 -11.96 -15.47 -18.25
N GLU A 82 -12.34 -14.53 -17.38
CA GLU A 82 -11.76 -13.18 -17.39
C GLU A 82 -10.26 -13.20 -17.03
N CYS A 83 -9.85 -14.02 -16.06
CA CYS A 83 -8.42 -14.19 -15.75
C CYS A 83 -7.65 -14.80 -16.92
N LEU A 84 -8.23 -15.80 -17.61
CA LEU A 84 -7.60 -16.42 -18.77
C LEU A 84 -7.38 -15.41 -19.90
N ASP A 85 -8.37 -14.56 -20.18
CA ASP A 85 -8.27 -13.50 -21.18
C ASP A 85 -7.21 -12.46 -20.80
N GLN A 86 -7.26 -11.97 -19.56
CA GLN A 86 -6.41 -10.86 -19.10
C GLN A 86 -4.96 -11.27 -18.85
N PHE A 87 -4.74 -12.50 -18.36
CA PHE A 87 -3.43 -12.97 -17.88
C PHE A 87 -2.86 -14.16 -18.68
N GLY A 88 -3.66 -14.82 -19.52
CA GLY A 88 -3.28 -16.06 -20.20
C GLY A 88 -3.29 -17.30 -19.31
N VAL A 89 -3.53 -17.15 -18.01
CA VAL A 89 -3.61 -18.22 -17.02
C VAL A 89 -4.73 -17.89 -16.04
N ALA A 90 -5.48 -18.90 -15.64
CA ALA A 90 -6.59 -18.71 -14.72
C ALA A 90 -6.34 -19.39 -13.36
N PRO A 91 -6.79 -18.79 -12.25
CA PRO A 91 -6.67 -19.38 -10.94
C PRO A 91 -7.58 -20.61 -10.80
N CYS A 92 -7.17 -21.55 -9.98
CA CYS A 92 -8.02 -22.65 -9.53
C CYS A 92 -8.80 -22.26 -8.26
N LYS A 93 -9.77 -23.09 -7.85
CA LYS A 93 -10.68 -22.76 -6.72
C LYS A 93 -9.94 -22.46 -5.42
N LYS A 94 -8.82 -23.14 -5.14
CA LYS A 94 -7.99 -22.88 -3.93
C LYS A 94 -7.27 -21.53 -3.95
N GLU A 95 -7.12 -20.91 -5.12
CA GLU A 95 -6.49 -19.60 -5.31
C GLU A 95 -7.50 -18.44 -5.23
N CYS A 96 -8.78 -18.77 -5.06
CA CYS A 96 -9.85 -17.81 -4.89
C CYS A 96 -10.53 -17.95 -3.52
N ARG A 97 -11.15 -16.87 -3.07
CA ARG A 97 -12.02 -16.83 -1.90
C ARG A 97 -13.30 -16.09 -2.30
N GLY A 98 -14.34 -16.83 -2.68
CA GLY A 98 -15.53 -16.25 -3.29
C GLY A 98 -15.17 -15.49 -4.58
N CYS A 99 -15.54 -14.20 -4.65
CA CYS A 99 -15.21 -13.32 -5.78
C CYS A 99 -13.82 -12.66 -5.67
N CYS A 100 -12.98 -13.06 -4.72
CA CYS A 100 -11.64 -12.49 -4.55
C CYS A 100 -10.56 -13.46 -5.03
N ILE A 101 -9.52 -12.92 -5.66
CA ILE A 101 -8.34 -13.63 -6.15
C ILE A 101 -7.23 -13.43 -5.12
N LYS A 102 -6.53 -14.49 -4.73
CA LYS A 102 -5.41 -14.40 -3.79
C LYS A 102 -4.27 -13.57 -4.36
N LEU A 103 -3.72 -12.69 -3.54
CA LEU A 103 -2.55 -11.88 -3.90
C LEU A 103 -1.29 -12.73 -4.09
N THR A 104 -1.19 -13.86 -3.38
CA THR A 104 -0.08 -14.81 -3.59
C THR A 104 -0.08 -15.35 -5.01
N TRP A 105 -1.24 -15.75 -5.54
CA TRP A 105 -1.35 -16.23 -6.92
C TRP A 105 -0.96 -15.15 -7.94
N LEU A 106 -1.42 -13.91 -7.76
CA LEU A 106 -1.03 -12.79 -8.63
C LEU A 106 0.47 -12.50 -8.57
N ARG A 107 1.08 -12.63 -7.39
CA ARG A 107 2.52 -12.45 -7.19
C ARG A 107 3.30 -13.55 -7.89
N ASP A 108 2.94 -14.80 -7.63
CA ASP A 108 3.57 -15.97 -8.25
C ASP A 108 3.46 -15.88 -9.77
N LEU A 109 2.29 -15.54 -10.30
CA LEU A 109 2.10 -15.32 -11.73
C LEU A 109 3.01 -14.20 -12.26
N LYS A 110 3.05 -13.04 -11.59
CA LYS A 110 3.88 -11.90 -11.98
C LYS A 110 5.38 -12.27 -12.01
N GLU A 111 5.86 -13.03 -11.02
CA GLU A 111 7.27 -13.42 -10.89
C GLU A 111 7.69 -14.47 -11.93
N ASN A 112 6.75 -15.29 -12.40
CA ASN A 112 7.01 -16.32 -13.41
C ASN A 112 6.82 -15.85 -14.87
N LEU A 113 6.34 -14.63 -15.10
CA LEU A 113 6.18 -14.08 -16.45
C LEU A 113 7.55 -13.72 -17.07
N GLN A 114 7.83 -14.28 -18.24
CA GLN A 114 8.97 -13.87 -19.08
C GLN A 114 8.57 -12.65 -19.92
N LEU A 115 9.32 -11.55 -19.81
CA LEU A 115 9.01 -10.26 -20.46
C LEU A 115 9.57 -10.19 -21.88
N THR A 116 9.12 -11.08 -22.76
CA THR A 116 9.67 -11.25 -24.12
C THR A 116 8.96 -10.43 -25.20
N ASP A 117 7.69 -10.09 -24.97
CA ASP A 117 6.82 -9.43 -25.95
C ASP A 117 5.80 -8.50 -25.28
N GLU A 118 5.12 -7.65 -26.06
CA GLU A 118 4.16 -6.67 -25.54
C GLU A 118 3.00 -7.30 -24.75
N ILE A 119 2.55 -8.51 -25.12
CA ILE A 119 1.45 -9.19 -24.42
C ILE A 119 1.93 -9.61 -23.03
N SER A 120 3.13 -10.19 -22.94
CA SER A 120 3.75 -10.57 -21.66
C SER A 120 3.95 -9.36 -20.72
N ILE A 121 4.41 -8.22 -21.27
CA ILE A 121 4.59 -6.97 -20.52
C ILE A 121 3.23 -6.45 -20.03
N ARG A 122 2.21 -6.44 -20.90
CA ARG A 122 0.87 -6.00 -20.52
C ARG A 122 0.29 -6.87 -19.39
N ARG A 123 0.47 -8.19 -19.46
CA ARG A 123 0.06 -9.13 -18.40
C ARG A 123 0.78 -8.83 -17.09
N TYR A 124 2.10 -8.63 -17.14
CA TYR A 124 2.90 -8.27 -15.97
C TYR A 124 2.39 -7.00 -15.30
N VAL A 125 2.11 -5.95 -16.08
CA VAL A 125 1.62 -4.69 -15.53
C VAL A 125 0.21 -4.85 -14.97
N LYS A 126 -0.69 -5.58 -15.63
CA LYS A 126 -2.02 -5.89 -15.08
C LYS A 126 -1.94 -6.62 -13.73
N CYS A 127 -1.05 -7.61 -13.61
CA CYS A 127 -0.79 -8.28 -12.33
C CYS A 127 -0.29 -7.28 -11.27
N HIS A 128 0.63 -6.40 -11.66
CA HIS A 128 1.16 -5.39 -10.75
C HIS A 128 0.08 -4.40 -10.28
N ILE A 129 -0.77 -3.91 -11.18
CA ILE A 129 -1.88 -3.02 -10.82
C ILE A 129 -2.87 -3.72 -9.89
N MET A 130 -3.25 -4.98 -10.17
CA MET A 130 -4.12 -5.75 -9.27
C MET A 130 -3.51 -5.92 -7.87
N LEU A 131 -2.20 -6.14 -7.78
CA LEU A 131 -1.48 -6.19 -6.51
C LEU A 131 -1.52 -4.84 -5.79
N LEU A 132 -1.31 -3.71 -6.49
CA LEU A 132 -1.39 -2.36 -5.90
C LEU A 132 -2.81 -2.05 -5.40
N ILE A 133 -3.84 -2.39 -6.18
CA ILE A 133 -5.25 -2.27 -5.80
C ILE A 133 -5.53 -3.09 -4.53
N GLY A 134 -5.08 -4.34 -4.48
CA GLY A 134 -5.36 -5.25 -3.37
C GLY A 134 -4.51 -5.06 -2.11
N MET A 135 -3.34 -4.44 -2.21
CA MET A 135 -2.46 -4.22 -1.07
C MET A 135 -2.52 -2.79 -0.53
N ILE A 136 -2.61 -1.80 -1.42
CA ILE A 136 -2.42 -0.39 -1.07
C ILE A 136 -3.76 0.35 -1.08
N LEU A 137 -4.56 0.22 -2.14
CA LEU A 137 -5.74 1.08 -2.32
C LEU A 137 -6.99 0.56 -1.61
N PHE A 138 -7.26 -0.74 -1.73
CA PHE A 138 -8.49 -1.38 -1.27
C PHE A 138 -8.21 -2.64 -0.45
N GLY A 139 -7.05 -2.68 0.21
CA GLY A 139 -6.64 -3.81 1.04
C GLY A 139 -7.65 -4.13 2.13
N ASP A 140 -8.05 -5.40 2.21
CA ASP A 140 -8.97 -5.87 3.24
C ASP A 140 -8.23 -6.33 4.50
N LYS A 141 -9.00 -6.69 5.53
CA LYS A 141 -8.54 -7.19 6.83
C LYS A 141 -7.57 -8.38 6.77
N SER A 142 -7.65 -9.15 5.69
CA SER A 142 -6.81 -10.32 5.46
C SER A 142 -5.51 -9.97 4.75
N GLY A 143 -5.48 -8.87 4.00
CA GLY A 143 -4.35 -8.47 3.15
C GLY A 143 -3.93 -9.57 2.17
N ALA A 144 -4.82 -10.51 1.87
CA ALA A 144 -4.48 -11.77 1.22
C ALA A 144 -5.16 -11.94 -0.14
N ALA A 145 -6.18 -11.12 -0.45
CA ALA A 145 -6.93 -11.23 -1.70
C ALA A 145 -7.40 -9.86 -2.21
N VAL A 146 -7.64 -9.77 -3.51
CA VAL A 146 -8.22 -8.61 -4.21
C VAL A 146 -9.52 -9.03 -4.89
N HIS A 147 -10.52 -8.15 -4.85
CA HIS A 147 -11.82 -8.45 -5.45
C HIS A 147 -11.74 -8.45 -6.98
N SER A 148 -12.34 -9.46 -7.63
CA SER A 148 -12.34 -9.61 -9.09
C SER A 148 -13.06 -8.48 -9.86
N LYS A 149 -13.80 -7.61 -9.17
CA LYS A 149 -14.55 -6.51 -9.79
C LYS A 149 -13.64 -5.50 -10.49
N PHE A 150 -12.36 -5.47 -10.12
CA PHE A 150 -11.37 -4.58 -10.75
C PHE A 150 -10.82 -5.16 -12.07
N LEU A 151 -11.00 -6.46 -12.36
CA LEU A 151 -10.50 -7.07 -13.59
C LEU A 151 -11.07 -6.42 -14.86
N PRO A 152 -12.39 -6.18 -14.99
CA PRO A 152 -12.92 -5.52 -16.19
C PRO A 152 -12.32 -4.14 -16.45
N LEU A 153 -11.94 -3.41 -15.39
CA LEU A 153 -11.34 -2.07 -15.50
C LEU A 153 -9.93 -2.11 -16.11
N LEU A 154 -9.29 -3.28 -16.10
CA LEU A 154 -7.95 -3.50 -16.65
C LEU A 154 -7.99 -4.05 -18.08
N ARG A 155 -9.18 -4.31 -18.64
CA ARG A 155 -9.32 -4.93 -19.97
C ARG A 155 -8.65 -4.07 -21.03
N ASP A 156 -9.12 -2.83 -21.14
CA ASP A 156 -8.51 -1.80 -21.96
C ASP A 156 -7.47 -1.03 -21.15
N PHE A 157 -6.21 -1.21 -21.54
CA PHE A 157 -5.08 -0.60 -20.87
C PHE A 157 -5.06 0.92 -21.02
N GLY A 158 -5.54 1.46 -22.15
CA GLY A 158 -5.61 2.91 -22.40
C GLY A 158 -6.66 3.61 -21.53
N SER A 159 -7.71 2.88 -21.15
CA SER A 159 -8.77 3.39 -20.27
C SER A 159 -8.40 3.38 -18.78
N ILE A 160 -7.37 2.64 -18.35
CA ILE A 160 -7.01 2.52 -16.92
C ILE A 160 -6.74 3.90 -16.31
N GLY A 161 -6.05 4.78 -17.03
CA GLY A 161 -5.72 6.14 -16.54
C GLY A 161 -6.92 7.11 -16.49
N GLN A 162 -8.04 6.77 -17.11
CA GLN A 162 -9.23 7.63 -17.20
C GLN A 162 -10.18 7.45 -16.02
N TYR A 163 -9.95 6.45 -15.17
CA TYR A 163 -10.76 6.25 -13.97
C TYR A 163 -10.28 7.11 -12.82
N SER A 164 -11.22 7.62 -12.03
CA SER A 164 -10.98 8.41 -10.84
C SER A 164 -10.52 7.54 -9.65
N TRP A 165 -9.35 6.90 -9.77
CA TRP A 165 -8.78 6.01 -8.74
C TRP A 165 -8.59 6.69 -7.38
N GLY A 166 -8.22 7.98 -7.37
CA GLY A 166 -8.08 8.80 -6.18
C GLY A 166 -9.40 8.93 -5.43
N SER A 167 -10.47 9.36 -6.10
CA SER A 167 -11.79 9.49 -5.46
C SER A 167 -12.33 8.15 -4.95
N ALA A 168 -12.13 7.06 -5.70
CA ALA A 168 -12.55 5.72 -5.26
C ALA A 168 -11.78 5.26 -4.01
N CYS A 169 -10.47 5.49 -3.96
CA CYS A 169 -9.63 5.17 -2.81
C CYS A 169 -9.99 6.05 -1.59
N LEU A 170 -10.26 7.35 -1.79
CA LEU A 170 -10.70 8.25 -0.73
C LEU A 170 -12.05 7.84 -0.13
N ALA A 171 -13.03 7.54 -1.00
CA ALA A 171 -14.34 7.05 -0.55
C ALA A 171 -14.21 5.74 0.23
N HIS A 172 -13.29 4.86 -0.18
CA HIS A 172 -12.99 3.64 0.57
C HIS A 172 -12.37 3.96 1.94
N LEU A 173 -11.40 4.87 2.02
CA LEU A 173 -10.78 5.31 3.27
C LEU A 173 -11.84 5.84 4.25
N TYR A 174 -12.68 6.79 3.82
CA TYR A 174 -13.72 7.37 4.67
C TYR A 174 -14.68 6.30 5.18
N ARG A 175 -15.10 5.37 4.31
CA ARG A 175 -15.97 4.26 4.71
C ARG A 175 -15.31 3.37 5.76
N VAL A 176 -14.00 3.12 5.66
CA VAL A 176 -13.30 2.33 6.66
C VAL A 176 -13.13 3.10 7.98
N LEU A 177 -12.81 4.39 7.93
CA LEU A 177 -12.72 5.23 9.13
C LEU A 177 -14.06 5.28 9.87
N CYS A 178 -15.18 5.49 9.17
CA CYS A 178 -16.51 5.47 9.79
C CYS A 178 -16.85 4.12 10.42
N ARG A 179 -16.39 3.00 9.82
CA ARG A 179 -16.58 1.67 10.41
C ARG A 179 -15.70 1.47 11.64
N ALA A 180 -14.45 1.94 11.58
CA ALA A 180 -13.48 1.79 12.67
C ALA A 180 -13.80 2.65 13.88
N SER A 181 -14.43 3.82 13.71
CA SER A 181 -14.80 4.69 14.83
C SER A 181 -16.09 4.25 15.53
N ARG A 182 -17.05 3.67 14.79
CA ARG A 182 -18.34 3.20 15.36
C ARG A 182 -18.22 1.88 16.10
N PHE A 183 -17.34 1.00 15.64
CA PHE A 183 -17.12 -0.31 16.24
C PHE A 183 -15.68 -0.33 16.73
N ASN A 184 -15.43 -0.69 17.99
CA ASN A 184 -14.09 -0.79 18.57
C ASN A 184 -13.27 -1.92 17.90
N CYS A 185 -12.92 -1.70 16.63
CA CYS A 185 -12.42 -2.70 15.69
C CYS A 185 -10.94 -2.93 15.97
N LYS A 186 -10.60 -4.16 16.37
CA LYS A 186 -9.21 -4.56 16.65
C LYS A 186 -8.29 -4.53 15.41
N LYS A 187 -8.84 -4.38 14.20
CA LYS A 187 -8.12 -4.28 12.92
C LYS A 187 -8.85 -3.33 11.97
N ILE A 188 -8.10 -2.39 11.42
CA ILE A 188 -8.52 -1.49 10.34
C ILE A 188 -8.07 -2.05 9.01
N ASP A 189 -8.89 -1.82 8.01
CA ASP A 189 -8.65 -2.17 6.61
C ASP A 189 -8.37 -0.89 5.81
N GLY A 190 -7.95 -1.01 4.55
CA GLY A 190 -7.83 0.13 3.64
C GLY A 190 -6.45 0.79 3.61
N PRO A 191 -6.35 1.98 2.98
CA PRO A 191 -5.08 2.56 2.57
C PRO A 191 -4.35 3.22 3.76
N LEU A 192 -3.84 2.42 4.69
CA LEU A 192 -3.12 2.91 5.87
C LEU A 192 -1.87 3.70 5.48
N THR A 193 -1.21 3.35 4.38
CA THR A 193 -0.08 4.09 3.84
C THR A 193 -0.45 5.53 3.49
N LEU A 194 -1.63 5.74 2.90
CA LEU A 194 -2.17 7.07 2.61
C LEU A 194 -2.46 7.83 3.90
N LEU A 195 -3.15 7.20 4.86
CA LEU A 195 -3.50 7.85 6.11
C LEU A 195 -2.26 8.28 6.91
N LEU A 196 -1.24 7.42 6.95
CA LEU A 196 0.04 7.72 7.59
C LEU A 196 0.79 8.84 6.85
N GLY A 197 0.86 8.77 5.51
CA GLY A 197 1.49 9.81 4.70
C GLY A 197 0.82 11.17 4.89
N TRP A 198 -0.51 11.21 4.86
CA TRP A 198 -1.30 12.40 5.12
C TRP A 198 -1.05 12.94 6.53
N ALA A 199 -1.05 12.07 7.54
CA ALA A 199 -0.81 12.48 8.92
C ALA A 199 0.58 13.09 9.10
N TRP A 200 1.62 12.55 8.44
CA TRP A 200 2.97 13.13 8.51
C TRP A 200 3.09 14.46 7.79
N ILE A 201 2.36 14.67 6.68
CA ILE A 201 2.33 15.95 5.97
C ILE A 201 1.58 17.01 6.79
N ARG A 202 0.44 16.67 7.38
CA ARG A 202 -0.41 17.62 8.13
C ARG A 202 0.04 17.82 9.57
N LEU A 203 0.68 16.82 10.18
CA LEU A 203 1.17 16.83 11.56
C LEU A 203 2.67 16.46 11.57
N PRO A 204 3.56 17.35 11.08
CA PRO A 204 4.99 17.03 10.93
C PRO A 204 5.68 16.60 12.22
N TYR A 205 5.18 17.05 13.37
CA TYR A 205 5.68 16.67 14.69
C TYR A 205 5.45 15.19 15.05
N LEU A 206 4.58 14.48 14.30
CA LEU A 206 4.35 13.03 14.42
C LEU A 206 5.16 12.22 13.40
N SER A 207 5.91 12.88 12.50
CA SER A 207 6.70 12.21 11.48
C SER A 207 7.93 11.51 12.08
N PRO A 208 8.32 10.32 11.59
CA PRO A 208 9.55 9.67 11.99
C PRO A 208 10.73 10.57 11.65
N LEU A 209 11.63 10.81 12.60
CA LEU A 209 12.83 11.60 12.34
C LEU A 209 13.68 10.95 11.24
N PRO A 210 14.22 11.73 10.28
CA PRO A 210 15.13 11.21 9.28
C PRO A 210 16.28 10.48 9.96
N ARG A 211 16.49 9.21 9.61
CA ARG A 211 17.68 8.48 10.07
C ARG A 211 18.91 9.21 9.52
N LYS A 212 19.79 9.72 10.40
CA LYS A 212 21.10 10.21 9.96
C LYS A 212 21.78 9.08 9.17
N PRO A 213 22.24 9.33 7.93
CA PRO A 213 23.07 8.36 7.24
C PRO A 213 24.28 8.08 8.12
N ARG A 214 24.57 6.80 8.33
CA ARG A 214 25.76 6.38 9.08
C ARG A 214 26.95 7.02 8.39
N SER A 215 27.63 7.95 9.07
CA SER A 215 29.00 8.29 8.76
C SER A 215 29.79 7.00 8.86
N GLY A 216 30.04 6.35 7.73
CA GLY A 216 31.00 5.28 7.65
C GLY A 216 32.31 5.82 8.19
N VAL A 217 32.85 5.14 9.20
CA VAL A 217 34.24 5.31 9.61
C VAL A 217 35.06 5.06 8.36
N THR A 218 35.54 6.13 7.72
CA THR A 218 36.54 6.04 6.67
C THR A 218 37.77 5.45 7.32
N GLY A 219 38.05 4.18 7.01
CA GLY A 219 39.31 3.56 7.34
C GLY A 219 40.44 4.44 6.82
N SER A 220 41.36 4.78 7.70
CA SER A 220 42.64 5.41 7.36
C SER A 220 43.30 4.55 6.27
N ALA A 221 43.34 5.06 5.05
CA ALA A 221 44.18 4.49 4.01
C ALA A 221 45.63 4.66 4.49
N MET A 222 46.26 3.52 4.72
CA MET A 222 47.69 3.36 4.86
C MET A 222 48.31 3.84 3.54
N THR A 223 48.93 5.02 3.55
CA THR A 223 49.81 5.46 2.48
C THR A 223 51.10 4.68 2.65
N ASP A 224 51.25 3.60 1.86
CA ASP A 224 52.56 3.02 1.63
C ASP A 224 53.38 4.01 0.82
N ASP A 225 54.52 4.37 1.40
CA ASP A 225 55.60 5.14 0.79
C ASP A 225 56.08 4.47 -0.51
N ILE A 226 56.16 5.27 -1.58
CA ILE A 226 57.06 5.01 -2.71
C ILE A 226 57.93 6.26 -2.82
N ASP A 227 59.14 6.16 -2.28
CA ASP A 227 60.29 6.95 -2.71
C ASP A 227 61.25 6.03 -3.49
N ILE A 228 61.84 6.63 -4.53
CA ILE A 228 62.80 6.16 -5.56
C ILE A 228 63.64 4.91 -5.21
#